data_AF-A0A4R0N599-F1
#
_entry.id   AF-A0A4R0N599-F1
#
_cell.length_a   1.000
_cell.length_b   1.000
_cell.length_c   1.000
_cell.angle_alpha   90.00
_cell.angle_beta   90.00
_cell.angle_gamma   90.00
#
_symmetry.space_group_name_H-M   'P 1'
#
loop_
_entity.id
_entity.type
_entity.pdbx_description
1 polymer ?
#
loop_
_entity_poly.entity_id
_entity_poly.type
_entity_poly.pdbx_seq_one_letter_code
_entity_poly.pdbx_strand_id
1 'polypeptide(L)' 'MTLDISYKEEQISQRELEILHLVCMGNNSKEISNQLFISELTVNTHRRNMVKRLGLKNSHQLVVWAFKERMFTI' A
#
# COMPACT_ATOMS: atom_id res chain seq x y z
N MET A 1 1.55 20.58 16.35
CA MET A 1 1.27 19.15 16.56
C MET A 1 1.07 18.50 15.20
N THR A 2 2.16 18.37 14.44
CA THR A 2 2.18 17.83 13.06
C THR A 2 3.36 16.87 12.96
N LEU A 3 3.28 15.77 13.72
CA LEU A 3 4.29 14.70 13.74
C LEU A 3 3.81 13.41 13.05
N ASP A 4 2.59 13.35 12.52
CA ASP A 4 2.00 12.09 12.04
C ASP A 4 2.39 11.67 10.61
N ILE A 5 2.81 12.60 9.74
CA ILE A 5 2.95 12.31 8.30
C ILE A 5 4.32 11.68 8.01
N SER A 6 5.41 12.26 8.51
CA SER A 6 6.78 11.76 8.26
C SER A 6 7.05 10.38 8.88
N TYR A 7 6.42 10.05 10.01
CA TYR A 7 6.66 8.79 10.72
C TYR A 7 6.01 7.57 10.07
N LYS A 8 4.96 7.76 9.26
CA LYS A 8 4.25 6.65 8.61
C LYS A 8 4.86 6.22 7.28
N GLU A 9 5.52 7.13 6.56
CA GLU A 9 6.27 6.77 5.35
C GLU A 9 7.41 5.81 5.67
N GLU A 10 8.08 5.99 6.81
CA GLU A 10 9.10 5.05 7.32
C GLU A 10 8.55 3.65 7.63
N GLN A 11 7.23 3.50 7.73
CA GLN A 11 6.57 2.22 7.99
C GLN A 11 6.17 1.46 6.72
N ILE A 12 6.60 1.89 5.53
CA ILE A 12 6.34 1.16 4.29
C ILE A 12 7.67 0.86 3.62
N SER A 13 7.93 -0.42 3.33
CA SER A 13 9.11 -0.80 2.56
C SER A 13 8.96 -0.40 1.10
N GLN A 14 10.07 -0.27 0.37
CA GLN A 14 10.06 0.04 -1.06
C GLN A 14 9.16 -0.91 -1.87
N ARG A 15 9.19 -2.21 -1.53
CA ARG A 15 8.33 -3.21 -2.17
C ARG A 15 6.84 -3.02 -1.87
N GLU A 16 6.53 -2.62 -0.65
CA GLU A 16 5.15 -2.29 -0.26
C GLU A 16 4.67 -0.99 -0.93
N LEU A 17 5.56 -0.01 -1.15
CA LEU A 17 5.26 1.21 -1.93
C LEU A 17 4.92 0.88 -3.38
N GLU A 18 5.69 0.01 -4.04
CA GLU A 18 5.39 -0.45 -5.41
C GLU A 18 4.01 -1.11 -5.49
N ILE A 19 3.71 -2.00 -4.54
CA ILE A 19 2.41 -2.67 -4.47
C ILE A 19 1.30 -1.65 -4.21
N LEU A 20 1.49 -0.73 -3.26
CA LEU A 20 0.53 0.32 -2.95
C LEU A 20 0.25 1.20 -4.18
N HIS A 21 1.28 1.51 -4.97
CA HIS A 21 1.14 2.27 -6.20
C HIS A 21 0.22 1.58 -7.20
N LEU A 22 0.47 0.30 -7.47
CA LEU A 22 -0.37 -0.46 -8.39
C LEU A 22 -1.80 -0.63 -7.88
N VAL A 23 -1.98 -0.77 -6.56
CA VAL A 23 -3.32 -0.80 -5.94
C VAL A 23 -4.05 0.54 -6.15
N CYS A 24 -3.36 1.68 -5.99
CA CYS A 24 -3.96 3.00 -6.23
C CYS A 24 -4.30 3.23 -7.70
N MET A 25 -3.56 2.61 -8.62
CA MET A 25 -3.87 2.57 -10.05
C MET A 25 -5.04 1.64 -10.42
N GLY A 26 -5.66 0.98 -9.44
CA GLY A 26 -6.82 0.10 -9.65
C GLY A 26 -6.48 -1.35 -10.01
N ASN A 27 -5.21 -1.75 -9.92
CA ASN A 27 -4.83 -3.13 -10.24
C ASN A 27 -5.28 -4.10 -9.14
N ASN A 28 -5.77 -5.27 -9.55
CA ASN A 28 -6.09 -6.38 -8.64
C ASN A 28 -4.84 -7.23 -8.32
N SER A 29 -4.94 -8.14 -7.35
CA SER A 29 -3.79 -8.94 -6.88
C SER A 29 -3.13 -9.77 -7.99
N LYS A 30 -3.90 -10.22 -8.99
CA LYS A 30 -3.40 -10.98 -10.15
C LYS A 30 -2.64 -10.09 -11.15
N GLU A 31 -3.12 -8.89 -11.40
CA GLU A 31 -2.43 -7.92 -12.25
C GLU A 31 -1.11 -7.48 -11.61
N ILE A 32 -1.13 -7.18 -10.30
CA ILE A 32 0.06 -6.81 -9.54
C ILE A 32 1.06 -7.96 -9.52
N SER A 33 0.60 -9.21 -9.29
CA SER A 33 1.48 -10.37 -9.26
C SER A 33 2.21 -10.56 -10.59
N ASN A 34 1.51 -10.34 -11.71
CA ASN A 34 2.07 -10.42 -13.05
C ASN A 34 3.08 -9.31 -13.32
N GLN A 35 2.77 -8.06 -12.96
CA GLN A 35 3.67 -6.92 -13.19
C GLN A 35 4.94 -6.99 -12.34
N LEU A 36 4.82 -7.51 -11.12
CA LEU A 36 5.91 -7.55 -10.15
C LEU A 36 6.63 -8.90 -10.08
N PHE A 37 6.25 -9.86 -10.94
CA PHE A 37 6.81 -11.22 -11.01
C PHE A 37 6.87 -11.95 -9.67
N ILE A 38 5.79 -11.87 -8.89
CA ILE A 38 5.62 -12.55 -7.59
C ILE A 38 4.28 -13.28 -7.55
N SER A 39 4.03 -14.10 -6.52
CA SER A 39 2.74 -14.77 -6.39
C SER A 39 1.63 -13.81 -5.91
N GLU A 40 0.38 -14.08 -6.28
CA GLU A 40 -0.79 -13.36 -5.74
C GLU A 40 -0.85 -13.44 -4.20
N LEU A 41 -0.43 -14.58 -3.62
CA LEU A 41 -0.32 -14.76 -2.17
C LEU A 41 0.70 -13.80 -1.55
N THR A 42 1.83 -13.58 -2.22
CA THR A 42 2.86 -12.62 -1.79
C THR A 42 2.29 -11.20 -1.81
N VAL A 43 1.59 -10.81 -2.88
CA VAL A 43 0.90 -9.50 -2.96
C VAL A 43 -0.10 -9.33 -1.81
N ASN A 44 -0.94 -10.33 -1.57
CA ASN A 44 -1.93 -10.31 -0.49
C ASN A 44 -1.26 -10.23 0.89
N THR A 45 -0.12 -10.89 1.08
CA THR A 45 0.68 -10.80 2.32
C THR A 45 1.20 -9.38 2.53
N HIS A 46 1.78 -8.75 1.52
CA HIS A 46 2.22 -7.35 1.62
C HIS A 46 1.06 -6.40 1.94
N ARG A 47 -0.11 -6.56 1.29
CA ARG A 47 -1.31 -5.76 1.59
C ARG A 47 -1.75 -5.90 3.04
N ARG A 48 -1.78 -7.14 3.57
CA ARG A 48 -2.10 -7.39 4.99
C ARG A 48 -1.07 -6.78 5.94
N ASN A 49 0.22 -6.88 5.61
CA ASN A 49 1.28 -6.30 6.40
C ASN A 49 1.18 -4.78 6.46
N MET A 50 0.95 -4.11 5.32
CA MET A 50 0.70 -2.66 5.28
C MET A 50 -0.51 -2.27 6.13
N VAL A 51 -1.65 -2.96 5.97
CA VAL A 51 -2.86 -2.69 6.78
C VAL A 51 -2.56 -2.79 8.27
N LYS A 52 -1.86 -3.85 8.69
CA LYS A 52 -1.48 -4.06 10.10
C LYS A 52 -0.52 -2.99 10.59
N ARG A 53 0.52 -2.67 9.82
CA ARG A 53 1.56 -1.69 10.18
C ARG A 53 0.98 -0.28 10.31
N LEU A 54 0.11 0.11 9.38
CA LEU A 54 -0.51 1.44 9.34
C LEU A 54 -1.74 1.57 10.26
N GLY A 55 -2.10 0.50 10.99
CA GLY A 55 -3.27 0.49 11.89
C GLY A 55 -4.61 0.63 11.16
N LEU A 56 -4.67 0.19 9.90
CA LEU A 56 -5.87 0.27 9.07
C LEU A 56 -6.77 -0.97 9.29
N LYS A 57 -8.04 -0.86 8.94
CA LYS A 57 -8.99 -1.97 9.10
C LYS A 57 -8.96 -2.96 7.92
N ASN A 58 -8.66 -2.48 6.72
CA ASN A 58 -8.67 -3.30 5.50
C ASN A 58 -7.92 -2.63 4.35
N SER A 59 -7.77 -3.36 3.24
CA SER A 59 -7.05 -2.91 2.06
C SER A 59 -7.71 -1.76 1.29
N HIS A 60 -9.01 -1.50 1.46
CA HIS A 60 -9.65 -0.33 0.84
C HIS A 60 -9.19 0.96 1.52
N GLN A 61 -8.98 0.90 2.85
CA GLN A 61 -8.41 2.02 3.58
C GLN A 61 -6.97 2.33 3.20
N LEU A 62 -6.21 1.38 2.60
CA LEU A 62 -4.88 1.67 2.07
C LEU A 62 -4.92 2.74 0.98
N VAL A 63 -5.88 2.64 0.06
CA VAL A 63 -6.03 3.61 -1.04
C VAL A 63 -6.39 4.98 -0.47
N VAL A 64 -7.40 5.03 0.41
CA VAL A 64 -7.81 6.28 1.07
C VAL A 64 -6.65 6.91 1.85
N TRP A 65 -5.90 6.08 2.57
CA TRP A 65 -4.73 6.53 3.32
C TRP A 65 -3.66 7.11 2.40
N ALA A 66 -3.35 6.44 1.29
CA ALA A 66 -2.33 6.86 0.33
C ALA A 66 -2.65 8.22 -0.33
N PHE A 67 -3.93 8.50 -0.62
CA PHE A 67 -4.38 9.81 -1.07
C PHE A 67 -4.37 10.87 0.04
N LYS A 68 -4.77 10.50 1.27
CA LYS A 68 -4.82 11.44 2.41
C LYS A 68 -3.45 11.96 2.80
N GLU A 69 -2.44 11.08 2.81
CA GLU A 69 -1.05 11.46 3.13
C GLU A 69 -0.35 12.18 1.96
N ARG A 70 -1.06 12.50 0.87
CA ARG A 70 -0.53 13.13 -0.36
C ARG A 70 0.56 12.31 -1.06
N MET A 71 0.66 11.01 -0.79
CA MET A 71 1.59 10.11 -1.48
C MET A 71 1.16 9.85 -2.94
N PHE A 72 -0.13 10.02 -3.25
CA PHE A 72 -0.70 9.79 -4.57
C PHE A 72 -1.60 10.93 -5.01
N THR A 73 -1.50 11.28 -6.30
CA THR A 73 -2.37 12.24 -6.99
C THR A 73 -2.74 11.61 -8.35
N ILE A 74 -4.00 11.73 -8.76
CA ILE A 74 -4.50 11.26 -10.06
C ILE A 74 -4.31 12.37 -11.09
#